data_AF-A0A1D8CZL6-F1
#
_entry.id   AF-A0A1D8CZL6-F1
#
_cell.length_a   1.000
_cell.length_b   1.000
_cell.length_c   1.000
_cell.angle_alpha   90.00
_cell.angle_beta   90.00
_cell.angle_gamma   90.00
#
_symmetry.space_group_name_H-M   'P 1'
#
loop_
_entity.id
_entity.type
_entity.pdbx_description
1 polymer ?
#
loop_
_entity_poly.entity_id
_entity_poly.type
_entity_poly.pdbx_seq_one_letter_code
_entity_poly.pdbx_strand_id
1 'polypeptide(L)' 'MKTSIVIEKDGDGFLARVEGHENLFAFAYSEKDAVTELKNVVEMIMDYHLEQVNDERLIRNELATAVEKYAVQV' A
#
# COMPACT_ATOMS: atom_id res chain seq x y z
N MET A 1 -13.01 4.43 -10.14
CA MET A 1 -12.08 5.56 -10.27
C MET A 1 -11.21 5.32 -11.48
N LYS A 2 -10.97 6.34 -12.31
CA LYS A 2 -9.91 6.29 -13.33
C LYS A 2 -8.65 6.84 -12.66
N THR A 3 -7.60 6.03 -12.58
CA THR A 3 -6.32 6.45 -12.02
C THR A 3 -5.36 6.76 -13.17
N SER A 4 -4.62 7.86 -13.07
CA SER A 4 -3.63 8.27 -14.06
C SER A 4 -2.23 8.27 -13.43
N ILE A 5 -1.21 7.96 -14.25
CA ILE A 5 0.20 8.11 -13.88
C ILE A 5 0.67 9.43 -14.49
N VAL A 6 1.26 10.28 -13.67
CA VAL A 6 1.89 11.53 -14.09
C VAL A 6 3.40 11.33 -14.03
N ILE A 7 4.11 11.70 -15.09
CA ILE A 7 5.57 11.70 -15.15
C ILE A 7 6.00 13.13 -15.47
N GLU A 8 6.87 13.69 -14.63
CA GLU A 8 7.36 15.06 -14.80
C GLU A 8 8.88 15.12 -14.62
N LYS A 9 9.52 16.05 -15.33
CA LYS A 9 10.96 16.30 -15.18
C LYS A 9 11.21 16.89 -13.80
N ASP A 10 12.14 16.32 -13.06
CA ASP A 10 12.54 16.79 -11.72
C ASP A 10 14.07 16.80 -11.61
N GLY A 11 14.68 17.99 -11.56
CA GLY A 11 16.13 18.16 -11.66
C GLY A 11 16.73 17.42 -12.86
N ASP A 12 17.71 16.55 -12.59
CA ASP A 12 18.36 15.74 -13.62
C ASP A 12 17.57 14.48 -14.00
N GLY A 13 16.52 14.12 -13.26
CA GLY A 13 15.73 12.91 -13.46
C GLY A 13 14.25 13.18 -13.75
N PHE A 14 13.41 12.24 -13.36
CA PHE A 14 11.97 12.21 -13.59
C PHE A 14 11.28 11.70 -12.34
N LEU A 15 10.20 12.36 -11.96
CA LEU A 15 9.29 11.95 -10.90
C LEU A 15 8.06 11.31 -11.53
N ALA A 16 7.81 10.05 -11.25
CA ALA A 16 6.56 9.37 -11.59
C ALA A 16 5.66 9.31 -10.35
N ARG A 17 4.38 9.64 -10.48
CA ARG A 17 3.40 9.62 -9.38
C ARG A 17 2.01 9.20 -9.83
N VAL A 18 1.21 8.70 -8.88
CA VAL A 18 -0.19 8.35 -9.10
C VAL A 18 -1.07 9.56 -8.74
N GLU A 19 -1.90 10.02 -9.67
CA GLU A 19 -2.78 11.17 -9.44
C GLU A 19 -3.77 10.90 -8.31
N GLY A 20 -3.86 11.83 -7.35
CA GLY A 20 -4.71 11.71 -6.17
C GLY A 20 -4.10 10.91 -5.02
N HIS A 21 -2.85 10.44 -5.14
CA HIS A 21 -2.16 9.67 -4.10
C HIS A 21 -0.81 10.30 -3.74
N GLU A 22 -0.75 10.99 -2.60
CA GLU A 22 0.45 11.73 -2.16
C GLU A 22 1.64 10.83 -1.81
N ASN A 23 1.40 9.58 -1.45
CA ASN A 23 2.42 8.61 -1.05
C ASN A 23 2.86 7.64 -2.16
N LEU A 24 2.29 7.76 -3.37
CA LEU A 24 2.59 6.89 -4.51
C LEU A 24 3.40 7.65 -5.55
N PHE A 25 4.71 7.74 -5.32
CA PHE A 25 5.65 8.36 -6.23
C PHE A 25 7.02 7.67 -6.20
N ALA A 26 7.79 7.84 -7.27
CA ALA A 26 9.17 7.39 -7.35
C ALA A 26 9.98 8.27 -8.31
N PHE A 27 11.26 8.46 -7.99
CA PHE A 27 12.21 9.22 -8.79
C PHE A 27 13.21 8.29 -9.47
N ALA A 28 13.56 8.56 -10.72
CA ALA A 28 14.71 7.95 -11.39
C ALA A 28 15.29 8.85 -12.50
N TYR A 29 16.46 8.49 -13.02
CA TYR A 29 17.16 9.27 -14.06
C TYR A 29 16.57 9.10 -15.48
N SER A 30 15.69 8.12 -15.69
CA SER A 30 14.92 7.95 -16.94
C SER A 30 13.43 7.77 -16.65
N GLU A 31 12.57 8.17 -17.58
CA GLU A 31 11.11 7.97 -17.45
C GLU A 31 10.77 6.50 -17.23
N LYS A 32 11.43 5.60 -17.96
CA LYS A 32 11.22 4.15 -17.85
C LYS A 32 11.54 3.65 -16.45
N ASP A 33 12.65 4.09 -15.88
CA ASP A 33 13.06 3.66 -14.56
C ASP A 33 12.14 4.26 -13.50
N ALA A 34 11.69 5.52 -13.65
CA ALA A 34 10.78 6.15 -12.70
C ALA A 34 9.44 5.41 -12.62
N VAL A 35 8.91 4.96 -13.77
CA VAL A 35 7.71 4.11 -13.82
C VAL A 35 7.96 2.73 -13.21
N THR A 36 9.14 2.15 -13.45
CA THR A 36 9.52 0.85 -12.88
C THR A 36 9.61 0.93 -11.36
N GLU A 37 10.22 1.99 -10.83
CA GLU A 37 10.30 2.21 -9.38
C GLU A 37 8.93 2.51 -8.78
N LEU A 38 8.09 3.30 -9.46
CA LEU A 38 6.72 3.54 -9.01
C LEU A 38 5.92 2.24 -8.90
N LYS A 39 6.08 1.33 -9.86
CA LYS A 39 5.48 -0.02 -9.79
C LYS A 39 5.94 -0.76 -8.53
N ASN A 40 7.25 -0.75 -8.24
CA ASN A 40 7.81 -1.40 -7.06
C ASN A 40 7.25 -0.80 -5.76
N VAL A 41 7.11 0.53 -5.69
CA VAL A 41 6.50 1.24 -4.54
C VAL A 41 5.06 0.80 -4.32
N VAL A 42 4.27 0.72 -5.39
CA VAL A 42 2.87 0.26 -5.31
C VAL A 42 2.80 -1.18 -4.81
N GLU A 43 3.65 -2.08 -5.34
CA GLU A 43 3.72 -3.47 -4.91
C GLU A 43 4.09 -3.60 -3.42
N MET A 44 5.09 -2.84 -2.96
CA MET A 44 5.47 -2.80 -1.54
C MET A 44 4.32 -2.33 -0.63
N ILE A 45 3.58 -1.31 -1.05
CA ILE A 45 2.43 -0.79 -0.27
C ILE A 45 1.29 -1.81 -0.26
N MET A 46 1.06 -2.54 -1.36
CA MET A 46 0.09 -3.63 -1.38
C MET A 46 0.46 -4.73 -0.38
N ASP A 47 1.72 -5.15 -0.36
CA ASP A 47 2.21 -6.17 0.57
C ASP A 47 2.04 -5.73 2.02
N TYR A 48 2.37 -4.47 2.34
CA TYR A 48 2.16 -3.89 3.66
C TYR A 48 0.68 -3.94 4.09
N HIS A 49 -0.25 -3.55 3.22
CA HIS A 49 -1.68 -3.61 3.54
C HIS A 49 -2.17 -5.04 3.74
N LEU A 50 -1.65 -6.02 2.98
CA LEU A 50 -2.01 -7.43 3.16
C LEU A 50 -1.52 -7.96 4.51
N GLU A 51 -0.34 -7.55 4.97
CA GLU A 51 0.17 -7.88 6.30
C GLU A 51 -0.74 -7.31 7.40
N GLN A 52 -1.15 -6.03 7.29
CA GLN A 52 -2.09 -5.42 8.23
C GLN A 52 -3.43 -6.17 8.32
N VAL A 53 -4.02 -6.52 7.17
CA VAL A 53 -5.26 -7.31 7.12
C VAL A 53 -5.09 -8.68 7.79
N ASN A 54 -3.91 -9.30 7.64
CA ASN A 54 -3.63 -10.56 8.30
C ASN A 54 -3.55 -10.40 9.82
N ASP A 55 -2.92 -9.35 10.32
CA ASP A 55 -2.85 -9.05 11.76
C ASP A 55 -4.24 -8.80 12.34
N GLU A 56 -5.06 -7.99 11.66
CA GLU A 56 -6.46 -7.75 12.05
C GLU A 56 -7.28 -9.05 12.09
N ARG A 57 -7.04 -9.96 11.13
CA ARG A 57 -7.70 -11.27 11.11
C ARG A 57 -7.32 -12.12 12.32
N LEU A 58 -6.04 -12.12 12.72
CA LEU A 58 -5.58 -12.82 13.91
C LEU A 58 -6.21 -12.23 15.18
N ILE A 59 -6.22 -10.91 15.31
CA ILE A 59 -6.85 -10.19 16.43
C ILE A 59 -8.34 -10.53 16.52
N ARG A 60 -9.07 -10.45 15.41
CA ARG A 60 -10.50 -10.77 15.37
C ARG A 60 -10.77 -12.21 15.83
N ASN A 61 -9.95 -13.17 15.43
CA ASN A 61 -10.13 -14.57 15.83
C ASN A 61 -9.89 -14.76 17.34
N GLU A 62 -8.90 -14.07 17.92
CA GLU A 62 -8.66 -14.09 19.37
C GLU A 62 -9.85 -13.46 20.12
N LEU A 63 -10.35 -12.32 19.64
CA LEU A 63 -11.53 -11.66 20.21
C LEU A 63 -12.77 -12.55 20.13
N ALA A 64 -13.00 -13.24 19.01
CA ALA A 64 -14.12 -14.18 18.86
C ALA A 64 -14.05 -15.30 19.91
N THR A 65 -12.85 -15.86 20.12
CA THR A 65 -12.61 -16.88 21.15
C THR A 65 -12.88 -16.34 22.57
N ALA A 66 -12.47 -15.10 22.85
CA ALA A 66 -12.73 -14.46 24.13
C ALA A 66 -14.25 -14.25 24.38
N VAL A 67 -14.98 -13.82 23.35
CA VAL A 67 -16.45 -13.65 23.42
C VAL A 67 -17.14 -14.99 23.73
N GLU A 68 -16.75 -16.07 23.07
CA GLU A 68 -17.29 -17.41 23.34
C GLU A 68 -17.05 -17.85 24.79
N LYS A 69 -15.86 -17.58 25.35
CA LYS A 69 -15.56 -17.91 26.76
C LYS A 69 -16.50 -17.21 27.74
N TYR A 70 -16.82 -15.94 27.51
CA TYR A 70 -17.75 -15.19 28.36
C TYR A 70 -19.21 -15.62 28.15
N ALA A 71 -19.57 -16.09 26.96
CA ALA A 71 -20.93 -16.55 26.67
C ALA A 71 -21.32 -17.85 27.41
N VAL A 72 -20.34 -18.69 27.77
CA VAL A 72 -20.57 -19.96 28.50
C VAL A 72 -20.56 -19.78 30.03
N GLN A 73 -20.14 -18.62 30.54
CA GLN A 73 -20.06 -18.33 31.98
C GLN A 73 -21.35 -17.76 32.59
N VAL A 74 -22.49 -17.86 31.91
CA VAL A 74 -23.82 -17.37 32.34
C VAL A 74 -24.79 -18.51 32.58
#